data_AF-A0A7J8Y6K1-F1
#
_entry.id   AF-A0A7J8Y6K1-F1
#
_cell.length_a   1.000
_cell.length_b   1.000
_cell.length_c   1.000
_cell.angle_alpha   90.00
_cell.angle_beta   90.00
_cell.angle_gamma   90.00
#
_symmetry.space_group_name_H-M   'P 1'
#
loop_
_entity.id
_entity.type
_entity.pdbx_description
1 polymer ?
#
loop_
_entity_poly.entity_id
_entity_poly.type
_entity_poly.pdbx_seq_one_letter_code
_entity_poly.pdbx_strand_id
1 'polypeptide(L)'
;MGINVRILVILLLLGFGYVFYVGASTSPIIVFVFSVCIISFLLSIYLTKWVLSKDEGPPEMAQISEAIRDGAEGFFRTQYGTISKMAILLALVILGIYLFRSTTPQQESSGIGRITSAYITVAAFLLGALCSGVAGYVGMWVSVRANVRVSSAARRSAREALQVAVRAGGFSALVVVGMAVIGIAILYSTFYVWLGVDSPGSMKNNSTGDYLTDFVYFLSVPLLLVGYGFGASFVALFAQLGGGIYTKAADVGADLVGKVEQGIPEDDPRNPAVIADLVGDNVGDCAARGADLFESIAAEIISAMILGGTMAQHPSGFILFPLVVHSFDLVISSIGILSIRSTRDSSVKAPIEDPMAILQKGYSVTIVLAVLTFGGSTRWLLYTEQAPSAWLNFALCGLVGIITAYVFVWITKYYTDYKHEP
;
A
#
# COMPACT_ATOMS: atom_id res chain seq x y z
N MET A 1 -25.44 -5.15 -19.28
CA MET A 1 -25.89 -3.75 -19.38
C MET A 1 -24.62 -2.88 -19.33
N GLY A 2 -24.07 -2.50 -20.48
CA GLY A 2 -22.79 -1.78 -20.53
C GLY A 2 -23.00 -0.31 -20.15
N ILE A 3 -22.42 0.11 -19.03
CA ILE A 3 -22.41 1.53 -18.64
C ILE A 3 -21.72 2.32 -19.76
N ASN A 4 -22.38 3.35 -20.29
CA ASN A 4 -21.82 4.20 -21.33
C ASN A 4 -20.52 4.83 -20.82
N VAL A 5 -19.40 4.59 -21.52
CA VAL A 5 -18.06 5.04 -21.12
C VAL A 5 -18.03 6.56 -20.88
N ARG A 6 -18.80 7.35 -21.65
CA ARG A 6 -18.89 8.80 -21.44
C ARG A 6 -19.56 9.17 -20.13
N ILE A 7 -20.62 8.44 -19.76
CA ILE A 7 -21.32 8.65 -18.48
C ILE A 7 -20.40 8.25 -17.32
N LEU A 8 -19.66 7.14 -17.46
CA LEU A 8 -18.69 6.71 -16.46
C LEU A 8 -17.58 7.76 -16.25
N VAL A 9 -17.05 8.34 -17.34
CA VAL A 9 -16.02 9.39 -17.27
C VAL A 9 -16.57 10.65 -16.59
N ILE A 10 -17.80 11.07 -16.90
CA ILE A 10 -18.43 12.23 -16.24
C ILE A 10 -18.63 11.96 -14.74
N LEU A 11 -19.13 10.78 -14.37
CA LEU A 11 -19.30 10.40 -12.96
C LEU A 11 -17.98 10.36 -12.20
N LEU A 12 -16.91 9.86 -12.84
CA LEU A 12 -15.56 9.89 -12.26
C LEU A 12 -15.07 11.31 -12.07
N LEU A 13 -15.22 12.19 -13.07
CA LEU A 13 -14.81 13.60 -12.96
C LEU A 13 -15.57 14.34 -11.86
N LEU A 14 -16.88 14.10 -11.74
CA LEU A 14 -17.69 14.67 -10.65
C LEU A 14 -17.26 14.12 -9.28
N GLY A 15 -16.98 12.82 -9.20
CA GLY A 15 -16.44 12.19 -7.99
C GLY A 15 -15.09 12.77 -7.57
N PHE A 16 -14.16 12.93 -8.52
CA PHE A 16 -12.88 13.59 -8.29
C PHE A 16 -13.06 15.04 -7.85
N GLY A 17 -13.92 15.80 -8.53
CA GLY A 17 -14.23 17.19 -8.17
C GLY A 17 -14.78 17.30 -6.75
N TYR A 18 -15.67 16.39 -6.36
CA TYR A 18 -16.20 16.33 -5.00
C TYR A 18 -15.12 16.00 -3.96
N VAL A 19 -14.27 15.01 -4.22
CA VAL A 19 -13.15 14.66 -3.33
C VAL A 19 -12.20 15.84 -3.12
N PHE A 20 -11.84 16.56 -4.19
CA PHE A 20 -11.01 17.76 -4.07
C PHE A 20 -11.71 18.89 -3.34
N TYR A 21 -13.02 19.08 -3.56
CA TYR A 21 -13.80 20.07 -2.83
C TYR A 21 -13.81 19.78 -1.31
N VAL A 22 -14.04 18.52 -0.93
CA VAL A 22 -13.99 18.07 0.47
C VAL A 22 -12.57 18.20 1.05
N GLY A 23 -11.54 17.88 0.27
CA GLY A 23 -10.15 18.05 0.68
C GLY A 23 -9.75 19.51 0.88
N ALA A 24 -10.15 20.39 -0.05
CA ALA A 24 -9.92 21.83 0.04
C ALA A 24 -10.67 22.47 1.21
N SER A 25 -11.83 21.90 1.57
CA SER A 25 -12.60 22.30 2.76
C SER A 25 -11.96 21.84 4.07
N THR A 26 -11.05 20.85 4.02
CA THR A 26 -10.33 20.33 5.19
C THR A 26 -9.02 21.08 5.42
N SER A 27 -8.11 21.07 4.45
CA SER A 27 -6.78 21.71 4.57
C SER A 27 -6.06 21.76 3.22
N PRO A 28 -5.24 22.80 2.94
CA PRO A 28 -4.34 22.81 1.78
C PRO A 28 -3.39 21.61 1.73
N ILE A 29 -3.03 21.04 2.88
CA ILE A 29 -2.16 19.85 2.99
C ILE A 29 -2.85 18.62 2.37
N ILE A 30 -4.15 18.45 2.60
CA ILE A 30 -4.90 17.34 2.00
C ILE A 30 -4.97 17.48 0.47
N VAL A 31 -5.13 18.70 -0.04
CA VAL A 31 -5.12 18.96 -1.49
C VAL A 31 -3.76 18.60 -2.09
N PHE A 32 -2.66 18.91 -1.39
CA PHE A 32 -1.32 18.45 -1.76
C PHE A 32 -1.24 16.92 -1.80
N VAL A 33 -1.70 16.22 -0.75
CA VAL A 33 -1.73 14.75 -0.68
C VAL A 33 -2.50 14.15 -1.87
N PHE A 34 -3.72 14.64 -2.14
CA PHE A 34 -4.52 14.16 -3.28
C PHE A 34 -3.84 14.37 -4.62
N SER A 35 -3.21 15.53 -4.80
CA SER A 35 -2.48 15.85 -6.04
C SER A 35 -1.32 14.89 -6.27
N VAL A 36 -0.54 14.61 -5.22
CA VAL A 36 0.59 13.67 -5.29
C VAL A 36 0.13 12.24 -5.54
N CYS A 37 -0.93 11.76 -4.85
CA CYS A 37 -1.50 10.44 -5.09
C CYS A 37 -1.98 10.27 -6.54
N ILE A 38 -2.62 11.30 -7.12
CA ILE A 38 -3.09 11.25 -8.51
C ILE A 38 -1.92 11.20 -9.48
N ILE A 39 -0.88 12.02 -9.27
CA ILE A 39 0.34 11.97 -10.08
C ILE A 39 0.98 10.58 -10.00
N SER A 40 1.02 9.98 -8.81
CA SER A 40 1.52 8.62 -8.58
C SER A 40 0.71 7.57 -9.36
N PHE A 41 -0.62 7.66 -9.35
CA PHE A 41 -1.47 6.76 -10.13
C PHE A 41 -1.31 6.95 -11.64
N LEU A 42 -1.13 8.18 -12.13
CA LEU A 42 -0.83 8.43 -13.54
C LEU A 42 0.52 7.81 -13.93
N LEU A 43 1.52 7.90 -13.06
CA LEU A 43 2.81 7.26 -13.27
C LEU A 43 2.70 5.73 -13.22
N SER A 44 1.90 5.18 -12.31
CA SER A 44 1.69 3.73 -12.23
C SER A 44 1.01 3.21 -13.50
N ILE A 45 0.02 3.93 -14.05
CA ILE A 45 -0.56 3.63 -15.37
C ILE A 45 0.50 3.68 -16.46
N TYR A 46 1.39 4.68 -16.45
CA TYR A 46 2.50 4.75 -17.41
C TYR A 46 3.42 3.53 -17.30
N LEU A 47 3.82 3.13 -16.09
CA LEU A 47 4.66 1.96 -15.85
C LEU A 47 3.98 0.68 -16.37
N THR A 48 2.70 0.49 -16.07
CA THR A 48 1.94 -0.67 -16.56
C THR A 48 1.82 -0.70 -18.07
N LYS A 49 1.50 0.44 -18.72
CA LYS A 49 1.49 0.51 -20.18
C LYS A 49 2.85 0.17 -20.77
N TRP A 50 3.93 0.65 -20.16
CA TRP A 50 5.27 0.33 -20.58
C TRP A 50 5.60 -1.16 -20.43
N VAL A 51 5.24 -1.78 -19.29
CA VAL A 51 5.43 -3.22 -19.06
C VAL A 51 4.61 -4.03 -20.06
N LEU A 52 3.33 -3.73 -20.23
CA LEU A 52 2.43 -4.47 -21.12
C LEU A 52 2.82 -4.34 -22.60
N SER A 53 3.50 -3.25 -22.99
CA SER A 53 4.04 -3.09 -24.35
C SER A 53 5.23 -4.01 -24.66
N LYS A 54 5.80 -4.70 -23.66
CA LYS A 54 6.87 -5.66 -23.87
C LYS A 54 6.36 -6.95 -24.47
N ASP A 55 7.20 -7.52 -25.32
CA ASP A 55 6.99 -8.78 -26.01
C ASP A 55 6.79 -9.94 -25.02
N GLU A 56 5.80 -10.78 -25.28
CA GLU A 56 5.49 -11.99 -24.49
C GLU A 56 6.31 -13.20 -24.95
N GLY A 57 7.09 -13.08 -26.03
CA GLY A 57 7.93 -14.14 -26.53
C GLY A 57 7.19 -15.11 -27.46
N PRO A 58 7.75 -16.32 -27.66
CA PRO A 58 7.17 -17.34 -28.54
C PRO A 58 5.82 -17.87 -28.04
N PRO A 59 4.98 -18.44 -28.92
CA PRO A 59 3.66 -18.97 -28.56
C PRO A 59 3.68 -19.98 -27.40
N GLU A 60 4.75 -20.76 -27.27
CA GLU A 60 4.91 -21.76 -26.22
C GLU A 60 4.99 -21.11 -24.82
N MET A 61 5.63 -19.93 -24.72
CA MET A 61 5.68 -19.17 -23.46
C MET A 61 4.30 -18.61 -23.08
N ALA A 62 3.54 -18.16 -24.09
CA ALA A 62 2.20 -17.63 -23.88
C ALA A 62 1.23 -18.71 -23.35
N GLN A 63 1.32 -19.94 -23.87
CA GLN A 63 0.49 -21.08 -23.40
C GLN A 63 0.72 -21.38 -21.92
N ILE A 64 1.99 -21.40 -21.46
CA ILE A 64 2.32 -21.62 -20.05
C ILE A 64 1.81 -20.43 -19.20
N SER A 65 2.03 -19.20 -19.67
CA SER A 65 1.57 -18.00 -18.97
C SER A 65 0.04 -17.95 -18.82
N GLU A 66 -0.72 -18.47 -19.78
CA GLU A 66 -2.17 -18.54 -19.72
C GLU A 66 -2.64 -19.53 -18.66
N ALA A 67 -2.03 -20.72 -18.58
CA ALA A 67 -2.33 -21.70 -17.54
C ALA A 67 -2.05 -21.15 -16.12
N ILE A 68 -0.93 -20.45 -15.94
CA ILE A 68 -0.59 -19.78 -14.66
C ILE A 68 -1.62 -18.70 -14.34
N ARG A 69 -2.02 -17.89 -15.33
CA ARG A 69 -3.01 -16.82 -15.14
C ARG A 69 -4.37 -17.39 -14.73
N ASP A 70 -4.85 -18.42 -15.41
CA ASP A 70 -6.13 -19.05 -15.11
C ASP A 70 -6.14 -19.67 -13.71
N GLY A 71 -5.05 -20.35 -13.33
CA GLY A 71 -4.89 -20.91 -11.99
C GLY A 71 -4.89 -19.82 -10.91
N ALA A 72 -4.13 -18.74 -11.12
CA ALA A 72 -4.04 -17.63 -10.17
C ALA A 72 -5.38 -16.89 -10.02
N GLU A 73 -6.07 -16.58 -11.14
CA GLU A 73 -7.37 -15.92 -11.11
C GLU A 73 -8.45 -16.82 -10.46
N GLY A 74 -8.41 -18.13 -10.71
CA GLY A 74 -9.29 -19.12 -10.09
C GLY A 74 -9.10 -19.24 -8.57
N PHE A 75 -7.84 -19.33 -8.12
CA PHE A 75 -7.50 -19.36 -6.70
C PHE A 75 -7.91 -18.05 -6.02
N PHE A 76 -7.53 -16.90 -6.60
CA PHE A 76 -7.84 -15.59 -6.05
C PHE A 76 -9.35 -15.41 -5.88
N ARG A 77 -10.15 -15.77 -6.89
CA ARG A 77 -11.63 -15.71 -6.81
C ARG A 77 -12.18 -16.54 -5.67
N THR A 78 -11.62 -17.72 -5.42
CA THR A 78 -12.05 -18.62 -4.35
C THR A 78 -11.68 -18.09 -2.97
N GLN A 79 -10.42 -17.68 -2.81
CA GLN A 79 -9.89 -17.15 -1.56
C GLN A 79 -10.60 -15.84 -1.19
N TYR A 80 -10.59 -14.85 -2.08
CA TYR A 80 -11.21 -13.55 -1.81
C TYR A 80 -12.74 -13.62 -1.74
N GLY A 81 -13.37 -14.56 -2.43
CA GLY A 81 -14.80 -14.85 -2.25
C GLY A 81 -15.12 -15.33 -0.83
N THR A 82 -14.22 -16.11 -0.21
CA THR A 82 -14.35 -16.57 1.17
C THR A 82 -14.06 -15.44 2.15
N ILE A 83 -12.95 -14.72 1.96
CA ILE A 83 -12.57 -13.55 2.77
C ILE A 83 -13.70 -12.52 2.80
N SER A 84 -14.31 -12.23 1.65
CA SER A 84 -15.41 -11.26 1.57
C SER A 84 -16.62 -11.67 2.42
N LYS A 85 -16.98 -12.96 2.41
CA LYS A 85 -18.07 -13.48 3.26
C LYS A 85 -17.73 -13.34 4.75
N MET A 86 -16.50 -13.68 5.13
CA MET A 86 -16.05 -13.55 6.51
C MET A 86 -15.95 -12.09 6.96
N ALA A 87 -15.54 -11.18 6.08
CA ALA A 87 -15.51 -9.75 6.34
C ALA A 87 -16.93 -9.20 6.58
N ILE A 88 -17.93 -9.60 5.78
CA ILE A 88 -19.32 -9.21 6.01
C ILE A 88 -19.84 -9.75 7.35
N LEU A 89 -19.54 -11.01 7.66
CA LEU A 89 -19.91 -11.60 8.96
C LEU A 89 -19.30 -10.81 10.12
N LEU A 90 -18.00 -10.51 10.04
CA LEU A 90 -17.31 -9.72 11.07
C LEU A 90 -17.85 -8.29 11.15
N ALA A 91 -18.18 -7.67 10.03
CA ALA A 91 -18.82 -6.35 9.99
C ALA A 91 -20.15 -6.32 10.75
N LEU A 92 -20.98 -7.37 10.62
CA LEU A 92 -22.22 -7.51 11.40
C LEU A 92 -21.94 -7.70 12.90
N VAL A 93 -20.88 -8.43 13.26
CA VAL A 93 -20.45 -8.59 14.65
C VAL A 93 -19.98 -7.25 15.23
N ILE A 94 -19.15 -6.50 14.50
CA ILE A 94 -18.71 -5.15 14.90
C ILE A 94 -19.91 -4.23 15.08
N LEU A 95 -20.86 -4.25 14.13
CA LEU A 95 -22.10 -3.48 14.21
C LEU A 95 -22.86 -3.80 15.50
N GLY A 96 -23.08 -5.09 15.78
CA GLY A 96 -23.74 -5.55 17.00
C GLY A 96 -23.02 -5.05 18.25
N ILE A 97 -21.70 -5.24 18.34
CA ILE A 97 -20.90 -4.79 19.49
C ILE A 97 -21.09 -3.29 19.72
N TYR A 98 -20.97 -2.45 18.68
CA TYR A 98 -21.10 -1.01 18.84
C TYR A 98 -22.53 -0.57 19.18
N LEU A 99 -23.56 -1.30 18.74
CA LEU A 99 -24.95 -1.01 19.10
C LEU A 99 -25.28 -1.37 20.56
N PHE A 100 -24.67 -2.44 21.11
CA PHE A 100 -24.94 -2.91 22.48
C PHE A 100 -23.95 -2.38 23.53
N ARG A 101 -22.77 -1.89 23.13
CA ARG A 101 -21.75 -1.32 24.04
C ARG A 101 -22.24 0.00 24.66
N SER A 102 -21.87 0.24 25.92
CA SER A 102 -22.01 1.55 26.57
C SER A 102 -21.06 2.59 25.96
N THR A 103 -21.57 3.81 25.78
CA THR A 103 -20.80 4.95 25.32
C THR A 103 -19.77 5.36 26.37
N THR A 104 -18.55 5.69 25.95
CA THR A 104 -17.54 6.24 26.86
C THR A 104 -17.82 7.72 27.09
N PRO A 105 -17.45 8.28 28.26
CA PRO A 105 -17.65 9.71 28.55
C PRO A 105 -17.04 10.63 27.48
N GLN A 106 -15.89 10.25 26.92
CA GLN A 106 -15.20 10.97 25.85
C GLN A 106 -16.03 10.97 24.56
N GLN A 107 -16.67 9.85 24.24
CA GLN A 107 -17.51 9.72 23.05
C GLN A 107 -18.83 10.48 23.20
N GLU A 108 -19.40 10.53 24.40
CA GLU A 108 -20.57 11.37 24.70
C GLU A 108 -20.23 12.86 24.55
N SER A 109 -19.04 13.28 24.98
CA SER A 109 -18.56 14.66 24.81
C SER A 109 -18.30 15.06 23.35
N SER A 110 -18.03 14.10 22.46
CA SER A 110 -17.82 14.34 21.02
C SER A 110 -19.14 14.57 20.24
N GLY A 111 -20.29 14.34 20.86
CA GLY A 111 -21.60 14.41 20.20
C GLY A 111 -21.87 13.25 19.22
N ILE A 112 -20.94 12.30 19.09
CA ILE A 112 -21.10 11.13 18.21
C ILE A 112 -21.93 10.07 18.93
N GLY A 113 -23.22 10.01 18.57
CA GLY A 113 -24.13 8.99 19.07
C GLY A 113 -23.66 7.56 18.79
N ARG A 114 -24.10 6.63 19.63
CA ARG A 114 -23.76 5.20 19.54
C ARG A 114 -23.99 4.63 18.14
N ILE A 115 -25.18 4.88 17.59
CA ILE A 115 -25.62 4.39 16.28
C ILE A 115 -24.67 4.89 15.18
N THR A 116 -24.35 6.18 15.20
CA THR A 116 -23.43 6.81 14.26
C THR A 116 -22.04 6.16 14.31
N SER A 117 -21.48 5.98 15.51
CA SER A 117 -20.16 5.35 15.67
C SER A 117 -20.12 3.91 15.14
N ALA A 118 -21.23 3.17 15.30
CA ALA A 118 -21.37 1.81 14.79
C ALA A 118 -21.29 1.80 13.25
N TYR A 119 -22.09 2.63 12.58
CA TYR A 119 -22.08 2.71 11.12
C TYR A 119 -20.75 3.21 10.55
N ILE A 120 -20.14 4.22 11.17
CA ILE A 120 -18.84 4.75 10.74
C ILE A 120 -17.76 3.68 10.84
N THR A 121 -17.66 2.99 11.98
CA THR A 121 -16.64 1.97 12.20
C THR A 121 -16.79 0.82 11.21
N VAL A 122 -18.03 0.38 10.96
CA VAL A 122 -18.33 -0.68 10.00
C VAL A 122 -18.05 -0.25 8.56
N ALA A 123 -18.40 0.98 8.18
CA ALA A 123 -18.10 1.52 6.87
C ALA A 123 -16.58 1.64 6.63
N ALA A 124 -15.85 2.15 7.62
CA ALA A 124 -14.39 2.24 7.58
C ALA A 124 -13.76 0.84 7.46
N PHE A 125 -14.23 -0.13 8.25
CA PHE A 125 -13.80 -1.54 8.17
C PHE A 125 -14.02 -2.15 6.78
N LEU A 126 -15.22 -2.02 6.21
CA LEU A 126 -15.52 -2.56 4.89
C LEU A 126 -14.70 -1.86 3.80
N LEU A 127 -14.46 -0.56 3.92
CA LEU A 127 -13.63 0.18 2.97
C LEU A 127 -12.17 -0.26 3.06
N GLY A 128 -11.62 -0.44 4.26
CA GLY A 128 -10.27 -0.95 4.47
C GLY A 128 -10.09 -2.37 3.91
N ALA A 129 -11.05 -3.25 4.19
CA ALA A 129 -11.08 -4.60 3.65
C ALA A 129 -11.15 -4.60 2.10
N LEU A 130 -12.00 -3.75 1.51
CA LEU A 130 -12.08 -3.60 0.06
C LEU A 130 -10.76 -3.12 -0.54
N CYS A 131 -10.17 -2.08 0.02
CA CYS A 131 -8.90 -1.51 -0.48
C CYS A 131 -7.75 -2.52 -0.36
N SER A 132 -7.67 -3.27 0.75
CA SER A 132 -6.68 -4.35 0.94
C SER A 132 -6.86 -5.48 -0.08
N GLY A 133 -8.12 -5.82 -0.42
CA GLY A 133 -8.37 -6.81 -1.46
C GLY A 133 -8.04 -6.33 -2.87
N VAL A 134 -8.27 -5.06 -3.17
CA VAL A 134 -7.82 -4.45 -4.43
C VAL A 134 -6.29 -4.41 -4.48
N ALA A 135 -5.61 -4.07 -3.38
CA ALA A 135 -4.15 -4.09 -3.28
C ALA A 135 -3.57 -5.47 -3.63
N GLY A 136 -4.11 -6.54 -3.06
CA GLY A 136 -3.72 -7.90 -3.41
C GLY A 136 -4.02 -8.27 -4.87
N TYR A 137 -5.20 -7.89 -5.38
CA TYR A 137 -5.57 -8.16 -6.77
C TYR A 137 -4.60 -7.47 -7.75
N VAL A 138 -4.26 -6.21 -7.51
CA VAL A 138 -3.36 -5.43 -8.38
C VAL A 138 -1.97 -6.09 -8.45
N GLY A 139 -1.46 -6.59 -7.31
CA GLY A 139 -0.18 -7.29 -7.24
C GLY A 139 -0.17 -8.57 -8.09
N MET A 140 -1.14 -9.46 -7.89
CA MET A 140 -1.27 -10.67 -8.71
C MET A 140 -1.50 -10.31 -10.19
N TRP A 141 -2.40 -9.36 -10.49
CA TRP A 141 -2.79 -9.01 -11.86
C TRP A 141 -1.60 -8.57 -12.71
N VAL A 142 -0.70 -7.77 -12.15
CA VAL A 142 0.53 -7.37 -12.85
C VAL A 142 1.53 -8.52 -12.92
N SER A 143 1.67 -9.31 -11.86
CA SER A 143 2.65 -10.41 -11.80
C SER A 143 2.40 -11.46 -12.89
N VAL A 144 1.16 -11.94 -13.04
CA VAL A 144 0.75 -12.93 -14.08
C VAL A 144 0.81 -12.39 -15.52
N ARG A 145 1.07 -11.09 -15.68
CA ARG A 145 1.27 -10.44 -16.99
C ARG A 145 2.74 -10.09 -17.21
N ALA A 146 3.49 -9.82 -16.14
CA ALA A 146 4.89 -9.44 -16.21
C ALA A 146 5.82 -10.65 -16.31
N ASN A 147 5.51 -11.77 -15.66
CA ASN A 147 6.34 -12.99 -15.64
C ASN A 147 6.82 -13.43 -17.05
N VAL A 148 5.90 -13.61 -18.00
CA VAL A 148 6.22 -14.02 -19.37
C VAL A 148 7.09 -12.99 -20.11
N ARG A 149 6.88 -11.70 -19.81
CA ARG A 149 7.65 -10.59 -20.40
C ARG A 149 9.06 -10.51 -19.83
N VAL A 150 9.22 -10.83 -18.55
CA VAL A 150 10.54 -10.98 -17.91
C VAL A 150 11.29 -12.15 -18.54
N SER A 151 10.64 -13.29 -18.74
CA SER A 151 11.23 -14.46 -19.42
C SER A 151 11.61 -14.15 -20.87
N SER A 152 10.75 -13.47 -21.64
CA SER A 152 11.09 -13.03 -23.00
C SER A 152 12.27 -12.05 -23.01
N ALA A 153 12.30 -11.09 -22.08
CA ALA A 153 13.42 -10.15 -21.94
C ALA A 153 14.73 -10.83 -21.54
N ALA A 154 14.68 -11.89 -20.73
CA ALA A 154 15.86 -12.65 -20.32
C ALA A 154 16.58 -13.33 -21.51
N ARG A 155 15.86 -13.63 -22.60
CA ARG A 155 16.46 -14.11 -23.86
C ARG A 155 17.36 -13.08 -24.54
N ARG A 156 17.20 -11.79 -24.22
CA ARG A 156 17.97 -10.68 -24.79
C ARG A 156 19.00 -10.13 -23.81
N SER A 157 18.60 -9.88 -22.57
CA SER A 157 19.48 -9.34 -21.53
C SER A 157 18.90 -9.52 -20.13
N ALA A 158 19.76 -9.95 -19.20
CA ALA A 158 19.44 -9.94 -17.77
C ALA A 158 19.07 -8.55 -17.24
N ARG A 159 19.66 -7.48 -17.79
CA ARG A 159 19.35 -6.10 -17.39
C ARG A 159 17.99 -5.64 -17.90
N GLU A 160 17.59 -6.08 -19.09
CA GLU A 160 16.24 -5.85 -19.61
C GLU A 160 15.21 -6.58 -18.74
N ALA A 161 15.44 -7.87 -18.45
CA ALA A 161 14.58 -8.68 -17.60
C ALA A 161 14.38 -8.04 -16.21
N LEU A 162 15.48 -7.63 -15.57
CA LEU A 162 15.44 -6.94 -14.28
C LEU A 162 14.65 -5.63 -14.36
N GLN A 163 14.82 -4.84 -15.41
CA GLN A 163 14.09 -3.59 -15.58
C GLN A 163 12.58 -3.82 -15.73
N VAL A 164 12.17 -4.86 -16.45
CA VAL A 164 10.75 -5.23 -16.58
C VAL A 164 10.19 -5.68 -15.23
N ALA A 165 10.91 -6.54 -14.51
CA ALA A 165 10.50 -7.02 -13.19
C ALA A 165 10.34 -5.88 -12.17
N VAL A 166 11.34 -5.00 -12.06
CA VAL A 166 11.31 -3.86 -11.13
C VAL A 166 10.18 -2.89 -11.45
N ARG A 167 9.92 -2.62 -12.73
CA ARG A 167 8.83 -1.69 -13.11
C ARG A 167 7.44 -2.30 -12.91
N ALA A 168 7.30 -3.62 -13.07
CA ALA A 168 6.07 -4.34 -12.76
C ALA A 168 5.78 -4.31 -11.24
N GLY A 169 6.78 -4.65 -10.41
CA GLY A 169 6.66 -4.54 -8.95
C GLY A 169 6.45 -3.09 -8.49
N GLY A 170 7.14 -2.15 -9.12
CA GLY A 170 7.00 -0.71 -8.87
C GLY A 170 5.58 -0.19 -9.15
N PHE A 171 4.91 -0.66 -10.20
CA PHE A 171 3.50 -0.36 -10.43
C PHE A 171 2.63 -0.82 -9.26
N SER A 172 2.77 -2.07 -8.83
CA SER A 172 1.99 -2.63 -7.73
C SER A 172 2.22 -1.82 -6.45
N ALA A 173 3.48 -1.56 -6.09
CA ALA A 173 3.84 -0.78 -4.90
C ALA A 173 3.22 0.63 -4.92
N LEU A 174 3.33 1.38 -6.02
CA LEU A 174 2.76 2.73 -6.12
C LEU A 174 1.23 2.74 -5.99
N VAL A 175 0.55 1.73 -6.53
CA VAL A 175 -0.91 1.59 -6.38
C VAL A 175 -1.26 1.24 -4.94
N VAL A 176 -0.57 0.29 -4.33
CA VAL A 176 -0.79 -0.16 -2.94
C VAL A 176 -0.62 1.00 -1.95
N VAL A 177 0.55 1.66 -1.97
CA VAL A 177 0.83 2.81 -1.08
C VAL A 177 -0.10 3.98 -1.39
N GLY A 178 -0.32 4.26 -2.68
CA GLY A 178 -1.20 5.35 -3.11
C GLY A 178 -2.64 5.17 -2.63
N MET A 179 -3.16 3.93 -2.66
CA MET A 179 -4.49 3.60 -2.15
C MET A 179 -4.60 3.74 -0.64
N ALA A 180 -3.57 3.35 0.11
CA ALA A 180 -3.55 3.52 1.56
C ALA A 180 -3.60 5.01 1.93
N VAL A 181 -2.70 5.82 1.34
CA VAL A 181 -2.62 7.26 1.62
C VAL A 181 -3.91 7.99 1.19
N ILE A 182 -4.38 7.77 -0.05
CA ILE A 182 -5.58 8.46 -0.55
C ILE A 182 -6.84 8.00 0.18
N GLY A 183 -6.95 6.70 0.53
CA GLY A 183 -8.09 6.15 1.24
C GLY A 183 -8.24 6.74 2.64
N ILE A 184 -7.13 6.82 3.38
CA ILE A 184 -7.09 7.46 4.70
C ILE A 184 -7.38 8.96 4.57
N ALA A 185 -6.79 9.65 3.60
CA ALA A 185 -7.02 11.08 3.39
C ALA A 185 -8.47 11.40 3.00
N ILE A 186 -9.13 10.57 2.17
CA ILE A 186 -10.56 10.71 1.83
C ILE A 186 -11.43 10.49 3.06
N LEU A 187 -11.19 9.42 3.83
CA LEU A 187 -11.96 9.14 5.05
C LEU A 187 -11.80 10.27 6.06
N TYR A 188 -10.55 10.68 6.33
CA TYR A 188 -10.24 11.79 7.23
C TYR A 188 -11.00 13.06 6.83
N SER A 189 -10.89 13.46 5.56
CA SER A 189 -11.53 14.69 5.06
C SER A 189 -13.04 14.62 5.08
N THR A 190 -13.60 13.45 4.78
CA THR A 190 -15.06 13.23 4.83
C THR A 190 -15.57 13.37 6.26
N PHE A 191 -14.91 12.74 7.23
CA PHE A 191 -15.31 12.85 8.64
C PHE A 191 -15.05 14.24 9.20
N TYR A 192 -13.97 14.91 8.77
CA TYR A 192 -13.67 16.28 9.16
C TYR A 192 -14.77 17.26 8.75
N VAL A 193 -15.18 17.21 7.48
CA VAL A 193 -16.26 18.08 6.96
C VAL A 193 -17.61 17.69 7.53
N TRP A 194 -17.90 16.38 7.65
CA TRP A 194 -19.19 15.89 8.13
C TRP A 194 -19.42 16.20 9.62
N LEU A 195 -18.39 16.10 10.46
CA LEU A 195 -18.45 16.51 11.86
C LEU A 195 -18.40 18.03 12.04
N GLY A 196 -18.17 18.78 10.96
CA GLY A 196 -18.18 20.23 10.97
C GLY A 196 -17.08 20.84 11.84
N VAL A 197 -15.88 20.24 11.88
CA VAL A 197 -14.78 20.66 12.76
C VAL A 197 -14.49 22.16 12.63
N ASP A 198 -14.55 22.72 11.40
CA ASP A 198 -14.33 24.16 11.14
C ASP A 198 -15.61 25.01 10.98
N SER A 199 -16.80 24.44 11.12
CA SER A 199 -18.05 25.17 10.84
C SER A 199 -18.28 26.33 11.83
N PRO A 200 -18.69 27.53 11.37
CA PRO A 200 -18.98 28.68 12.26
C PRO A 200 -20.21 28.48 13.18
N GLY A 201 -20.79 27.28 13.21
CA GLY A 201 -21.88 26.85 14.11
C GLY A 201 -21.58 25.55 14.88
N SER A 202 -20.40 24.93 14.73
CA SER A 202 -19.93 23.90 15.67
C SER A 202 -19.50 24.60 16.97
N MET A 203 -20.50 25.03 17.73
CA MET A 203 -20.38 25.55 19.10
C MET A 203 -19.30 26.62 19.37
N LYS A 204 -18.84 27.38 18.36
CA LYS A 204 -18.12 28.66 18.55
C LYS A 204 -18.97 29.77 19.23
N ASN A 205 -20.27 29.52 19.43
CA ASN A 205 -21.24 30.50 19.96
C ASN A 205 -21.52 30.38 21.48
N ASN A 206 -20.88 29.47 22.20
CA ASN A 206 -20.84 29.62 23.65
C ASN A 206 -19.64 30.51 23.98
N SER A 207 -19.91 31.63 24.66
CA SER A 207 -18.94 32.69 25.00
C SER A 207 -17.84 32.26 25.99
N THR A 208 -17.61 30.96 26.10
CA THR A 208 -16.51 30.29 26.77
C THR A 208 -15.76 29.53 25.70
N GLY A 209 -14.61 30.06 25.27
CA GLY A 209 -13.72 29.40 24.30
C GLY A 209 -13.23 28.06 24.85
N ASP A 210 -14.00 27.01 24.60
CA ASP A 210 -13.77 25.70 25.18
C ASP A 210 -12.84 24.90 24.26
N TYR A 211 -11.53 25.16 24.40
CA TYR A 211 -10.45 24.44 23.70
C TYR A 211 -10.59 22.90 23.82
N LEU A 212 -11.29 22.43 24.85
CA LEU A 212 -11.58 21.03 25.10
C LEU A 212 -12.46 20.41 24.01
N THR A 213 -13.46 21.13 23.48
CA THR A 213 -14.38 20.60 22.47
C THR A 213 -13.69 20.41 21.13
N ASP A 214 -12.91 21.40 20.67
CA ASP A 214 -12.12 21.30 19.44
C ASP A 214 -11.11 20.17 19.54
N PHE A 215 -10.39 20.07 20.67
CA PHE A 215 -9.46 18.97 20.94
C PHE A 215 -10.12 17.59 20.87
N VAL A 216 -11.33 17.45 21.44
CA VAL A 216 -12.11 16.20 21.37
C VAL A 216 -12.46 15.86 19.92
N TYR A 217 -12.88 16.82 19.08
CA TYR A 217 -13.16 16.55 17.66
C TYR A 217 -11.90 16.14 16.88
N PHE A 218 -10.79 16.84 17.07
CA PHE A 218 -9.52 16.50 16.43
C PHE A 218 -9.01 15.11 16.82
N LEU A 219 -9.20 14.70 18.08
CA LEU A 219 -8.90 13.35 18.54
C LEU A 219 -9.86 12.30 17.98
N SER A 220 -11.14 12.65 17.87
CA SER A 220 -12.19 11.72 17.43
C SER A 220 -11.97 11.27 16.00
N VAL A 221 -11.54 12.17 15.09
CA VAL A 221 -11.45 11.84 13.66
C VAL A 221 -10.45 10.70 13.39
N PRO A 222 -9.17 10.73 13.83
CA PRO A 222 -8.25 9.61 13.65
C PRO A 222 -8.71 8.30 14.28
N LEU A 223 -9.39 8.35 15.43
CA LEU A 223 -9.93 7.15 16.08
C LEU A 223 -11.01 6.46 15.25
N LEU A 224 -11.80 7.21 14.47
CA LEU A 224 -12.78 6.65 13.53
C LEU A 224 -12.12 5.92 12.35
N LEU A 225 -10.86 6.22 12.05
CA LEU A 225 -10.09 5.57 10.99
C LEU A 225 -9.57 4.19 11.39
N VAL A 226 -9.57 3.85 12.69
CA VAL A 226 -9.12 2.53 13.18
C VAL A 226 -9.86 1.38 12.51
N GLY A 227 -11.15 1.58 12.18
CA GLY A 227 -11.92 0.60 11.41
C GLY A 227 -11.25 0.26 10.07
N TYR A 228 -10.70 1.25 9.36
CA TYR A 228 -10.01 1.05 8.08
C TYR A 228 -8.77 0.17 8.23
N GLY A 229 -7.91 0.47 9.22
CA GLY A 229 -6.76 -0.37 9.53
C GLY A 229 -7.19 -1.79 9.90
N PHE A 230 -8.21 -1.94 10.74
CA PHE A 230 -8.71 -3.26 11.14
C PHE A 230 -9.24 -4.09 9.95
N GLY A 231 -9.96 -3.45 9.03
CA GLY A 231 -10.40 -4.09 7.78
C GLY A 231 -9.24 -4.51 6.89
N ALA A 232 -8.22 -3.68 6.80
CA ALA A 232 -6.99 -3.97 6.07
C ALA A 232 -6.29 -5.22 6.63
N SER A 233 -6.08 -5.26 7.95
CA SER A 233 -5.43 -6.38 8.65
C SER A 233 -6.23 -7.67 8.56
N PHE A 234 -7.55 -7.59 8.63
CA PHE A 234 -8.42 -8.75 8.47
C PHE A 234 -8.19 -9.43 7.11
N VAL A 235 -8.19 -8.67 6.02
CA VAL A 235 -7.98 -9.22 4.68
C VAL A 235 -6.55 -9.71 4.50
N ALA A 236 -5.56 -8.94 4.95
CA ALA A 236 -4.15 -9.30 4.84
C ALA A 236 -3.84 -10.64 5.53
N LEU A 237 -4.38 -10.87 6.73
CA LEU A 237 -4.21 -12.11 7.49
C LEU A 237 -4.62 -13.35 6.68
N PHE A 238 -5.83 -13.34 6.09
CA PHE A 238 -6.31 -14.49 5.32
C PHE A 238 -5.65 -14.59 3.95
N ALA A 239 -5.26 -13.46 3.34
CA ALA A 239 -4.53 -13.44 2.09
C ALA A 239 -3.17 -14.14 2.25
N GLN A 240 -2.40 -13.75 3.27
CA GLN A 240 -1.09 -14.31 3.60
C GLN A 240 -1.16 -15.78 3.97
N LEU A 241 -2.08 -16.15 4.86
CA LEU A 241 -2.21 -17.54 5.29
C LEU A 241 -2.63 -18.44 4.12
N GLY A 242 -3.69 -18.06 3.40
CA GLY A 242 -4.20 -18.90 2.31
C GLY A 242 -3.24 -18.99 1.12
N GLY A 243 -2.65 -17.85 0.71
CA GLY A 243 -1.69 -17.81 -0.39
C GLY A 243 -0.39 -18.53 -0.02
N GLY A 244 0.11 -18.32 1.21
CA GLY A 244 1.31 -18.96 1.75
C GLY A 244 1.18 -20.48 1.86
N ILE A 245 0.03 -20.99 2.32
CA ILE A 245 -0.23 -22.44 2.36
C ILE A 245 -0.24 -23.02 0.94
N TYR A 246 -0.89 -22.33 -0.02
CA TYR A 246 -0.97 -22.82 -1.40
C TYR A 246 0.41 -22.89 -2.06
N THR A 247 1.18 -21.79 -2.03
CA THR A 247 2.53 -21.77 -2.62
C THR A 247 3.45 -22.80 -1.97
N LYS A 248 3.53 -22.83 -0.64
CA LYS A 248 4.49 -23.73 0.03
C LYS A 248 4.11 -25.21 -0.05
N ALA A 249 2.82 -25.54 -0.14
CA ALA A 249 2.43 -26.92 -0.42
C ALA A 249 2.84 -27.36 -1.84
N ALA A 250 2.74 -26.46 -2.83
CA ALA A 250 3.10 -26.75 -4.21
C ALA A 250 4.63 -26.79 -4.41
N ASP A 251 5.34 -25.76 -3.96
CA ASP A 251 6.81 -25.61 -3.96
C ASP A 251 7.49 -26.84 -3.37
N VAL A 252 7.18 -27.18 -2.11
CA VAL A 252 7.77 -28.35 -1.42
C VAL A 252 7.44 -29.66 -2.14
N GLY A 253 6.23 -29.81 -2.67
CA GLY A 253 5.82 -31.01 -3.40
C GLY A 253 6.55 -31.15 -4.74
N ALA A 254 6.67 -30.05 -5.48
CA ALA A 254 7.36 -30.00 -6.76
C ALA A 254 8.85 -30.32 -6.61
N ASP A 255 9.50 -29.67 -5.65
CA ASP A 255 10.93 -29.77 -5.44
C ASP A 255 11.37 -31.13 -4.89
N LEU A 256 10.67 -31.66 -3.88
CA LEU A 256 11.04 -32.94 -3.29
C LEU A 256 10.90 -34.08 -4.31
N VAL A 257 9.75 -34.20 -4.96
CA VAL A 257 9.52 -35.29 -5.91
C VAL A 257 10.36 -35.09 -7.18
N GLY A 258 10.42 -33.85 -7.69
CA GLY A 258 11.16 -33.54 -8.90
C GLY A 258 12.67 -33.72 -8.73
N LYS A 259 13.28 -32.93 -7.84
CA LYS A 259 14.75 -32.84 -7.71
C LYS A 259 15.33 -33.99 -6.93
N VAL A 260 14.69 -34.41 -5.83
CA VAL A 260 15.27 -35.38 -4.89
C VAL A 260 14.93 -36.82 -5.27
N GLU A 261 13.67 -37.11 -5.60
CA GLU A 261 13.24 -38.49 -5.88
C GLU A 261 13.45 -38.89 -7.34
N GLN A 262 13.06 -38.04 -8.29
CA GLN A 262 13.11 -38.35 -9.73
C GLN A 262 14.36 -37.83 -10.42
N GLY A 263 15.12 -36.93 -9.80
CA GLY A 263 16.34 -36.35 -10.36
C GLY A 263 16.09 -35.54 -11.64
N ILE A 264 14.88 -34.98 -11.81
CA ILE A 264 14.57 -34.05 -12.91
C ILE A 264 14.88 -32.61 -12.47
N PRO A 265 15.15 -31.69 -13.42
CA PRO A 265 15.35 -30.27 -13.12
C PRO A 265 14.18 -29.64 -12.34
N GLU A 266 14.48 -28.58 -11.62
CA GLU A 266 13.48 -27.65 -11.06
C GLU A 266 12.64 -27.04 -12.20
N ASP A 267 11.36 -26.80 -11.93
CA ASP A 267 10.38 -26.31 -12.92
C ASP A 267 10.24 -27.16 -14.20
N ASP A 268 10.61 -28.45 -14.15
CA ASP A 268 10.50 -29.31 -15.32
C ASP A 268 9.04 -29.55 -15.72
N PRO A 269 8.66 -29.38 -17.00
CA PRO A 269 7.27 -29.49 -17.45
C PRO A 269 6.67 -30.90 -17.29
N ARG A 270 7.48 -31.93 -17.01
CA ARG A 270 7.00 -33.29 -16.68
C ARG A 270 6.42 -33.38 -15.27
N ASN A 271 6.76 -32.44 -14.39
CA ASN A 271 6.29 -32.42 -13.02
C ASN A 271 4.92 -31.72 -12.93
N PRO A 272 3.85 -32.44 -12.54
CA PRO A 272 2.49 -31.87 -12.51
C PRO A 272 2.31 -30.77 -11.46
N ALA A 273 3.21 -30.64 -10.48
CA ALA A 273 3.12 -29.64 -9.43
C ALA A 273 3.62 -28.24 -9.87
N VAL A 274 4.38 -28.14 -10.97
CA VAL A 274 5.04 -26.89 -11.38
C VAL A 274 4.06 -25.76 -11.70
N ILE A 275 2.92 -26.07 -12.34
CA ILE A 275 1.90 -25.03 -12.58
C ILE A 275 1.32 -24.53 -11.26
N ALA A 276 1.10 -25.41 -10.27
CA ALA A 276 0.59 -24.99 -8.97
C ALA A 276 1.62 -24.15 -8.20
N ASP A 277 2.91 -24.47 -8.34
CA ASP A 277 4.00 -23.71 -7.73
C ASP A 277 4.06 -22.28 -8.29
N LEU A 278 4.14 -22.16 -9.62
CA LEU A 278 4.15 -20.88 -10.32
C LEU A 278 2.86 -20.07 -10.10
N VAL A 279 1.71 -20.73 -9.95
CA VAL A 279 0.46 -20.06 -9.51
C VAL A 279 0.63 -19.53 -8.08
N GLY A 280 1.22 -20.35 -7.20
CA GLY A 280 1.57 -20.03 -5.82
C GLY A 280 2.36 -18.74 -5.68
N ASP A 281 3.40 -18.53 -6.49
CA ASP A 281 4.20 -17.30 -6.47
C ASP A 281 3.35 -16.04 -6.73
N ASN A 282 2.33 -16.16 -7.58
CA ASN A 282 1.46 -15.04 -7.91
C ASN A 282 0.43 -14.75 -6.81
N VAL A 283 -0.12 -15.79 -6.19
CA VAL A 283 -1.21 -15.66 -5.21
C VAL A 283 -0.71 -15.48 -3.76
N GLY A 284 0.40 -16.12 -3.41
CA GLY A 284 1.09 -15.97 -2.14
C GLY A 284 2.05 -14.78 -2.19
N ASP A 285 3.14 -14.93 -2.93
CA ASP A 285 4.27 -14.01 -2.82
C ASP A 285 4.00 -12.63 -3.44
N CYS A 286 3.06 -12.53 -4.39
CA CYS A 286 2.67 -11.23 -4.97
C CYS A 286 1.37 -10.67 -4.38
N ALA A 287 0.24 -11.38 -4.48
CA ALA A 287 -1.04 -10.86 -3.98
C ALA A 287 -1.04 -10.67 -2.47
N ALA A 288 -0.58 -11.66 -1.69
CA ALA A 288 -0.60 -11.51 -0.24
C ALA A 288 0.35 -10.43 0.26
N ARG A 289 1.52 -10.26 -0.39
CA ARG A 289 2.43 -9.14 -0.10
C ARG A 289 1.84 -7.78 -0.41
N GLY A 290 1.03 -7.66 -1.46
CA GLY A 290 0.30 -6.43 -1.74
C GLY A 290 -0.67 -6.04 -0.61
N ALA A 291 -1.41 -7.01 -0.08
CA ALA A 291 -2.32 -6.80 1.05
C ALA A 291 -1.59 -6.55 2.39
N ASP A 292 -0.48 -7.25 2.61
CA ASP A 292 0.43 -7.08 3.77
C ASP A 292 0.99 -5.65 3.84
N LEU A 293 1.58 -5.17 2.74
CA LEU A 293 2.15 -3.83 2.69
C LEU A 293 1.08 -2.74 2.84
N PHE A 294 -0.11 -2.95 2.25
CA PHE A 294 -1.23 -2.04 2.42
C PHE A 294 -1.64 -1.92 3.89
N GLU A 295 -1.75 -3.04 4.58
CA GLU A 295 -2.09 -3.14 6.00
C GLU A 295 -1.10 -2.37 6.86
N SER A 296 0.19 -2.65 6.70
CA SER A 296 1.22 -2.09 7.57
C SER A 296 1.34 -0.58 7.41
N ILE A 297 1.26 -0.07 6.17
CA ILE A 297 1.27 1.37 5.88
C ILE A 297 0.01 2.04 6.42
N ALA A 298 -1.16 1.43 6.25
CA ALA A 298 -2.40 1.98 6.77
C ALA A 298 -2.38 2.06 8.32
N ALA A 299 -1.91 1.00 8.97
CA ALA A 299 -1.79 0.92 10.43
C ALA A 299 -0.77 1.94 10.97
N GLU A 300 0.38 2.10 10.30
CA GLU A 300 1.40 3.10 10.63
C GLU A 300 0.83 4.52 10.56
N ILE A 301 0.20 4.88 9.43
CA ILE A 301 -0.40 6.21 9.21
C ILE A 301 -1.44 6.49 10.30
N ILE A 302 -2.40 5.59 10.50
CA ILE A 302 -3.49 5.79 11.47
C ILE A 302 -2.93 5.92 12.89
N SER A 303 -1.94 5.09 13.26
CA SER A 303 -1.31 5.14 14.59
C SER A 303 -0.60 6.48 14.82
N ALA A 304 0.16 6.95 13.84
CA ALA A 304 0.81 8.26 13.90
C ALA A 304 -0.21 9.41 13.96
N MET A 305 -1.31 9.33 13.21
CA MET A 305 -2.41 10.30 13.27
C MET A 305 -3.05 10.36 14.65
N ILE A 306 -3.31 9.21 15.28
CA ILE A 306 -3.89 9.13 16.63
C ILE A 306 -2.92 9.72 17.67
N LEU A 307 -1.63 9.38 17.60
CA LEU A 307 -0.63 9.96 18.50
C LEU A 307 -0.50 11.49 18.32
N GLY A 308 -0.48 11.96 17.07
CA GLY A 308 -0.47 13.39 16.77
C GLY A 308 -1.71 14.11 17.29
N GLY A 309 -2.90 13.50 17.17
CA GLY A 309 -4.15 14.06 17.67
C GLY A 309 -4.31 14.03 19.20
N THR A 310 -3.71 13.04 19.87
CA THR A 310 -3.77 12.89 21.33
C THR A 310 -2.77 13.75 22.09
N MET A 311 -1.56 13.92 21.55
CA MET A 311 -0.44 14.51 22.30
C MET A 311 -0.20 15.99 21.99
N ALA A 312 -0.63 16.49 20.83
CA ALA A 312 -0.35 17.86 20.42
C ALA A 312 -1.45 18.85 20.84
N GLN A 313 -1.05 20.03 21.33
CA GLN A 313 -1.98 21.12 21.66
C GLN A 313 -2.59 21.77 20.40
N HIS A 314 -1.84 21.80 19.30
CA HIS A 314 -2.31 22.22 17.97
C HIS A 314 -2.12 21.05 16.99
N PRO A 315 -3.09 20.13 16.89
CA PRO A 315 -2.84 18.81 16.33
C PRO A 315 -2.85 18.74 14.81
N SER A 316 -3.30 19.78 14.08
CA SER A 316 -3.50 19.70 12.62
C SER A 316 -2.23 19.32 11.85
N GLY A 317 -1.07 19.92 12.17
CA GLY A 317 0.21 19.55 11.56
C GLY A 317 0.68 18.14 11.92
N PHE A 318 0.46 17.72 13.17
CA PHE A 318 0.88 16.41 13.68
C PHE A 318 0.02 15.27 13.15
N ILE A 319 -1.29 15.47 13.02
CA ILE A 319 -2.21 14.49 12.42
C ILE A 319 -1.90 14.31 10.94
N LEU A 320 -1.65 15.39 10.19
CA LEU A 320 -1.45 15.29 8.75
C LEU A 320 -0.01 14.91 8.34
N PHE A 321 0.93 14.96 9.27
CA PHE A 321 2.34 14.62 9.05
C PHE A 321 2.58 13.27 8.35
N PRO A 322 2.06 12.11 8.82
CA PRO A 322 2.31 10.82 8.17
C PRO A 322 1.78 10.76 6.73
N LEU A 323 0.66 11.43 6.42
CA LEU A 323 0.12 11.49 5.05
C LEU A 323 1.06 12.25 4.11
N VAL A 324 1.71 13.31 4.59
CA VAL A 324 2.69 14.08 3.81
C VAL A 324 3.98 13.28 3.60
N VAL A 325 4.47 12.59 4.64
CA VAL A 325 5.64 11.71 4.52
C VAL A 325 5.40 10.66 3.44
N HIS A 326 4.30 9.90 3.52
CA HIS A 326 4.03 8.86 2.51
C HIS A 326 3.65 9.41 1.13
N SER A 327 3.17 10.67 1.03
CA SER A 327 3.05 11.34 -0.26
C SER A 327 4.43 11.56 -0.89
N PHE A 328 5.42 11.99 -0.12
CA PHE A 328 6.80 12.07 -0.61
C PHE A 328 7.37 10.69 -0.93
N ASP A 329 7.06 9.65 -0.14
CA ASP A 329 7.50 8.27 -0.40
C ASP A 329 7.08 7.78 -1.79
N LEU A 330 5.87 8.12 -2.24
CA LEU A 330 5.41 7.82 -3.60
C LEU A 330 6.31 8.47 -4.67
N VAL A 331 6.69 9.73 -4.46
CA VAL A 331 7.53 10.49 -5.41
C VAL A 331 8.96 9.94 -5.43
N ILE A 332 9.58 9.74 -4.27
CA ILE A 332 10.97 9.28 -4.18
C ILE A 332 11.10 7.81 -4.64
N SER A 333 10.11 6.96 -4.33
CA SER A 333 10.08 5.57 -4.81
C SER A 333 9.96 5.52 -6.33
N SER A 334 9.15 6.41 -6.90
CA SER A 334 9.04 6.58 -8.34
C SER A 334 10.38 6.97 -8.98
N ILE A 335 11.11 7.91 -8.38
CA ILE A 335 12.46 8.30 -8.84
C ILE A 335 13.42 7.12 -8.74
N GLY A 336 13.40 6.37 -7.63
CA GLY A 336 14.20 5.16 -7.43
C GLY A 336 13.95 4.10 -8.51
N ILE A 337 12.68 3.78 -8.78
CA ILE A 337 12.27 2.83 -9.83
C ILE A 337 12.75 3.30 -11.22
N LEU A 338 12.59 4.60 -11.54
CA LEU A 338 12.99 5.16 -12.83
C LEU A 338 14.51 5.33 -13.00
N SER A 339 15.26 5.36 -11.90
CA SER A 339 16.73 5.40 -11.92
C SER A 339 17.34 4.09 -12.45
N ILE A 340 16.60 2.97 -12.32
CA ILE A 340 16.99 1.67 -12.85
C ILE A 340 16.73 1.65 -14.37
N ARG A 341 17.77 2.04 -15.12
CA ARG A 341 17.74 2.14 -16.58
C ARG A 341 18.55 1.03 -17.25
N SER A 342 17.96 0.44 -18.29
CA SER A 342 18.69 -0.31 -19.31
C SER A 342 19.35 0.69 -20.26
N THR A 343 20.51 1.23 -19.88
CA THR A 343 21.32 2.06 -20.78
C THR A 343 22.73 1.51 -20.73
N ARG A 344 22.90 0.34 -21.33
CA ARG A 344 24.22 -0.17 -21.67
C ARG A 344 24.22 -0.45 -23.16
N ASP A 345 25.25 0.05 -23.84
CA ASP A 345 25.48 -0.20 -25.25
C ASP A 345 25.72 -1.71 -25.44
N SER A 346 24.90 -2.33 -26.30
CA SER A 346 24.93 -3.77 -26.60
C SER A 346 26.28 -4.24 -27.17
N SER A 347 27.16 -3.29 -27.51
CA SER A 347 28.50 -3.49 -28.08
C SER A 347 29.57 -3.90 -27.04
N VAL A 348 29.32 -3.70 -25.73
CA VAL A 348 30.34 -3.94 -24.69
C VAL A 348 30.09 -5.27 -23.97
N LYS A 349 30.88 -6.30 -24.31
CA LYS A 349 30.97 -7.55 -23.53
C LYS A 349 31.55 -7.26 -22.15
N ALA A 350 30.67 -7.07 -21.18
CA ALA A 350 31.03 -6.93 -19.78
C ALA A 350 30.46 -8.12 -18.98
N PRO A 351 31.04 -8.43 -17.81
CA PRO A 351 30.49 -9.48 -16.94
C PRO A 351 29.02 -9.22 -16.62
N ILE A 352 28.26 -10.30 -16.44
CA ILE A 352 26.87 -10.27 -15.98
C ILE A 352 26.82 -9.43 -14.71
N GLU A 353 26.12 -8.30 -14.76
CA GLU A 353 25.97 -7.43 -13.60
C GLU A 353 25.09 -8.13 -12.56
N ASP A 354 25.54 -8.09 -11.30
CA ASP A 354 24.76 -8.60 -10.18
C ASP A 354 23.43 -7.83 -10.05
N PRO A 355 22.27 -8.50 -10.22
CA PRO A 355 20.96 -7.86 -10.09
C PRO A 355 20.78 -7.16 -8.75
N MET A 356 21.33 -7.72 -7.67
CA MET A 356 21.25 -7.15 -6.33
C MET A 356 21.95 -5.79 -6.28
N ALA A 357 23.13 -5.66 -6.89
CA ALA A 357 23.87 -4.39 -6.93
C ALA A 357 23.11 -3.30 -7.71
N ILE A 358 22.34 -3.68 -8.73
CA ILE A 358 21.51 -2.75 -9.50
C ILE A 358 20.31 -2.27 -8.67
N LEU A 359 19.64 -3.19 -7.98
CA LEU A 359 18.54 -2.86 -7.06
C LEU A 359 19.03 -1.95 -5.92
N GLN A 360 20.20 -2.24 -5.35
CA GLN A 360 20.80 -1.43 -4.29
C GLN A 360 21.13 -0.01 -4.73
N LYS A 361 21.51 0.22 -6.00
CA LYS A 361 21.71 1.59 -6.53
C LYS A 361 20.41 2.38 -6.52
N GLY A 362 19.32 1.79 -7.03
CA GLY A 362 18.00 2.43 -7.00
C GLY A 362 17.52 2.68 -5.57
N TYR A 363 17.70 1.70 -4.68
CA TYR A 363 17.37 1.82 -3.26
C TYR A 363 18.17 2.92 -2.54
N SER A 364 19.47 3.05 -2.84
CA SER A 364 20.32 4.09 -2.26
C SER A 364 19.87 5.50 -2.66
N VAL A 365 19.44 5.69 -3.91
CA VAL A 365 18.83 6.95 -4.37
C VAL A 365 17.58 7.26 -3.56
N THR A 366 16.71 6.27 -3.35
CA THR A 366 15.49 6.44 -2.55
C THR A 366 15.80 6.81 -1.10
N ILE A 367 16.78 6.15 -0.45
CA ILE A 367 17.15 6.45 0.94
C ILE A 367 17.62 7.90 1.11
N VAL A 368 18.53 8.35 0.23
CA VAL A 368 19.06 9.72 0.31
C VAL A 368 17.93 10.74 0.17
N LEU A 369 17.03 10.52 -0.78
CA LEU A 369 15.87 11.37 -0.96
C LEU A 369 14.91 11.29 0.24
N ALA A 370 14.68 10.10 0.80
CA ALA A 370 13.82 9.88 1.97
C ALA A 370 14.31 10.68 3.18
N VAL A 371 15.61 10.67 3.48
CA VAL A 371 16.19 11.45 4.58
C VAL A 371 15.96 12.95 4.38
N LEU A 372 16.14 13.45 3.15
CA LEU A 372 15.94 14.86 2.82
C LEU A 372 14.46 15.27 2.90
N THR A 373 13.55 14.49 2.30
CA THR A 373 12.11 14.80 2.31
C THR A 373 11.50 14.62 3.69
N PHE A 374 11.96 13.65 4.48
CA PHE A 374 11.53 13.46 5.88
C PHE A 374 11.99 14.63 6.76
N GLY A 375 13.27 15.02 6.66
CA GLY A 375 13.80 16.20 7.36
C GLY A 375 13.09 17.50 6.96
N GLY A 376 12.78 17.67 5.68
CA GLY A 376 11.98 18.79 5.20
C GLY A 376 10.55 18.79 5.72
N SER A 377 9.89 17.62 5.74
CA SER A 377 8.51 17.46 6.20
C SER A 377 8.36 17.72 7.69
N THR A 378 9.33 17.28 8.50
CA THR A 378 9.35 17.56 9.94
C THR A 378 9.52 19.05 10.21
N ARG A 379 10.43 19.73 9.51
CA ARG A 379 10.58 21.20 9.62
C ARG A 379 9.33 21.96 9.17
N TRP A 380 8.63 21.46 8.16
CA TRP A 380 7.44 22.10 7.60
C TRP A 380 6.23 21.98 8.53
N LEU A 381 5.93 20.78 9.04
CA LEU A 381 4.69 20.51 9.77
C LEU A 381 4.82 20.47 11.29
N LEU A 382 6.01 20.17 11.81
CA LEU A 382 6.24 19.95 13.24
C LEU A 382 7.02 21.10 13.91
N TYR A 383 7.27 22.19 13.19
CA TYR A 383 7.84 23.40 13.78
C TYR A 383 6.76 24.19 14.52
N THR A 384 7.03 24.52 15.78
CA THR A 384 6.17 25.38 16.60
C THR A 384 7.01 26.48 17.25
N GLU A 385 6.44 27.68 17.40
CA GLU A 385 7.12 28.80 18.07
C GLU A 385 7.38 28.52 19.55
N GLN A 386 6.53 27.70 20.18
CA GLN A 386 6.65 27.27 21.57
C GLN A 386 7.82 26.32 21.79
N ALA A 387 8.19 25.52 20.79
CA ALA A 387 9.30 24.58 20.85
C ALA A 387 10.09 24.54 19.52
N PRO A 388 10.92 25.56 19.23
CA PRO A 388 11.58 25.71 17.93
C PRO A 388 12.56 24.58 17.55
N SER A 389 13.04 23.81 18.52
CA SER A 389 13.92 22.65 18.32
C SER A 389 13.19 21.31 18.22
N ALA A 390 11.87 21.26 18.47
CA ALA A 390 11.12 20.01 18.53
C ALA A 390 11.12 19.25 17.19
N TRP A 391 10.98 19.96 16.07
CA TRP A 391 11.02 19.36 14.72
C TRP A 391 12.31 18.57 14.46
N LEU A 392 13.45 19.03 15.02
CA LEU A 392 14.73 18.34 14.87
C LEU A 392 14.74 17.03 15.66
N ASN A 393 14.13 17.00 16.84
CA ASN A 393 14.00 15.76 17.62
C ASN A 393 13.13 14.73 16.86
N PHE A 394 12.01 15.16 16.27
CA PHE A 394 11.19 14.29 15.43
C PHE A 394 11.95 13.81 14.18
N ALA A 395 12.74 14.69 13.55
CA ALA A 395 13.60 14.34 12.43
C ALA A 395 14.64 13.27 12.82
N LEU A 396 15.28 13.42 13.98
CA LEU A 396 16.24 12.45 14.51
C LEU A 396 15.58 11.11 14.85
N CYS A 397 14.37 11.10 15.42
CA CYS A 397 13.61 9.87 15.66
C CYS A 397 13.32 9.12 14.35
N GLY A 398 12.86 9.82 13.31
CA GLY A 398 12.65 9.19 12.01
C GLY A 398 13.93 8.75 11.33
N LEU A 399 15.04 9.49 11.50
CA LEU A 399 16.35 9.08 11.01
C LEU A 399 16.82 7.77 11.67
N VAL A 400 16.58 7.59 12.98
CA VAL A 400 16.83 6.30 13.65
C VAL A 400 16.02 5.19 12.99
N GLY A 401 14.74 5.44 12.66
CA GLY A 401 13.91 4.48 11.92
C GLY A 401 14.48 4.12 10.54
N ILE A 402 14.87 5.11 9.74
CA ILE A 402 15.47 4.90 8.41
C ILE A 402 16.78 4.13 8.50
N ILE A 403 17.67 4.50 9.45
CA ILE A 403 18.93 3.78 9.68
C ILE A 403 18.65 2.34 10.10
N THR A 404 17.69 2.13 11.00
CA THR A 404 17.31 0.79 11.47
C THR A 404 16.79 -0.06 10.32
N ALA A 405 15.93 0.48 9.46
CA ALA A 405 15.44 -0.22 8.27
C ALA A 405 16.58 -0.60 7.31
N TYR A 406 17.53 0.31 7.07
CA TYR A 406 18.71 0.02 6.25
C TYR A 406 19.60 -1.08 6.86
N VAL A 407 19.82 -1.02 8.18
CA VAL A 407 20.57 -2.04 8.91
C VAL A 407 19.88 -3.40 8.81
N PHE A 408 18.56 -3.47 8.93
CA PHE A 408 17.81 -4.72 8.71
C PHE A 408 18.04 -5.27 7.30
N VAL A 409 17.94 -4.45 6.25
CA VAL A 409 18.22 -4.90 4.87
C VAL A 409 19.66 -5.39 4.72
N TRP A 410 20.63 -4.71 5.34
CA TRP A 410 22.03 -5.12 5.30
C TRP A 410 22.28 -6.44 6.03
N ILE A 411 21.73 -6.61 7.23
CA ILE A 411 21.80 -7.85 8.02
C ILE A 411 21.12 -8.99 7.24
N THR A 412 19.89 -8.78 6.77
CA THR A 412 19.16 -9.79 5.97
C THR A 412 19.97 -10.19 4.75
N LYS A 413 20.57 -9.24 4.02
CA LYS A 413 21.46 -9.57 2.90
C LYS A 413 22.66 -10.41 3.36
N TYR A 414 23.33 -10.06 4.45
CA TYR A 414 24.46 -10.85 4.96
C TYR A 414 24.06 -12.31 5.22
N TYR A 415 22.94 -12.55 5.91
CA TYR A 415 22.49 -13.90 6.27
C TYR A 415 21.79 -14.68 5.15
N THR A 416 21.41 -14.04 4.04
CA THR A 416 20.64 -14.69 2.94
C THR A 416 21.37 -14.72 1.60
N ASP A 417 22.43 -13.93 1.42
CA ASP A 417 23.24 -13.93 0.21
C ASP A 417 24.26 -15.08 0.26
N TYR A 418 24.30 -15.90 -0.79
CA TYR A 418 25.19 -17.07 -0.90
C TYR A 418 26.69 -16.72 -0.88
N LYS A 419 27.04 -15.43 -0.91
CA LYS A 419 28.42 -14.93 -0.88
C LYS A 419 29.03 -14.84 0.52
N HIS A 420 28.23 -14.92 1.58
CA HIS A 420 28.69 -14.80 2.96
C HIS A 420 28.48 -16.11 3.72
N GLU A 421 29.31 -16.34 4.72
CA GLU A 421 29.07 -17.41 5.69
C GLU A 421 27.92 -16.97 6.63
N PRO A 422 26.98 -17.87 6.97
CA PRO A 422 25.87 -17.57 7.87
C PRO A 422 26.31 -17.03 9.22
#